data_AF-A0A1F8NRU5-F1
#
_entry.id   AF-A0A1F8NRU5-F1
#
_cell.length_a   1.000
_cell.length_b   1.000
_cell.length_c   1.000
_cell.angle_alpha   90.00
_cell.angle_beta   90.00
_cell.angle_gamma   90.00
#
_symmetry.space_group_name_H-M   'P 1'
#
loop_
_entity.id
_entity.type
_entity.pdbx_description
1 polymer ?
#
loop_
_entity_poly.entity_id
_entity_poly.type
_entity_poly.pdbx_seq_one_letter_code
_entity_poly.pdbx_strand_id
1 'polypeptide(L)'
;MSRYIATRAIRGANGIVHEADLMLQRALAEKGPETPIAFPNTAYYLPFILGMTGTEITKLGDLTPIVERAKGLLHPVPPDRRWTPYLGETLDSGMATLLAEETIEAVRFAYGLQPEPVPGLQLAGGTAFTSPDAGSGNGKNGHANGPIDDIQLRSWGIQLVDGRMPGFAAIVGCAKSNEVAVKIVRELQRRNILCFLSGNVNGRSIIHQLLEEGVELGYDTYTVPFGTDTISAIYALGFAVRSALTFGGMKGGQARNILLYNKNRVFAFVLALGEVDDLKYATAAGAINFGFPVIADTVIPEILPTGVTTYEHVVSMPFNEIEGKDDLERAEKIVQKCIEIRGVKVRVTEIPIPVPYGSAFEGEVVRKNDMRVEFGGKKSRAFEYLFMAGLDEIEDGKIEIVGDGIEKVEDQGAIDLAILVRVAGRKMEKDFEPVLERQVHYFVNGASGIQHIGQRDIAWIRISKAAADKGFNLRHFGDILHARFHADFGSIVDKVQVTIVTDPKLHGEWLEKARQAYEERNIRIGSMTDDSVDEFYSCTLCQSFAPNHVCIVSPERLGLCGAYNWLDCK
;
A
#
# COMPACT_ATOMS: atom_id res chain seq x y z
N MET A 1 28.04 17.27 -6.34
CA MET A 1 27.68 16.54 -5.11
C MET A 1 27.90 17.46 -3.92
N SER A 2 27.10 17.36 -2.85
CA SER A 2 27.33 18.09 -1.59
C SER A 2 28.39 17.37 -0.75
N ARG A 3 29.47 18.07 -0.37
CA ARG A 3 30.50 17.53 0.54
C ARG A 3 29.90 17.07 1.86
N TYR A 4 28.98 17.86 2.40
CA TYR A 4 28.36 17.61 3.69
C TYR A 4 27.58 16.29 3.69
N ILE A 5 26.77 16.04 2.65
CA ILE A 5 26.05 14.78 2.50
C ILE A 5 27.02 13.61 2.41
N ALA A 6 28.03 13.70 1.54
CA ALA A 6 29.02 12.65 1.36
C ALA A 6 29.75 12.34 2.69
N THR A 7 30.20 13.37 3.41
CA THR A 7 30.85 13.22 4.72
C THR A 7 29.94 12.53 5.73
N ARG A 8 28.68 12.95 5.85
CA ARG A 8 27.72 12.40 6.81
C ARG A 8 27.35 10.95 6.48
N ALA A 9 27.05 10.66 5.21
CA ALA A 9 26.73 9.32 4.75
C ALA A 9 27.90 8.34 4.91
N ILE A 10 29.11 8.74 4.53
CA ILE A 10 30.31 7.90 4.68
C ILE A 10 30.62 7.67 6.17
N ARG A 11 30.48 8.69 7.03
CA ARG A 11 30.69 8.54 8.46
C ARG A 11 29.66 7.61 9.10
N GLY A 12 28.38 7.75 8.73
CA GLY A 12 27.31 6.85 9.15
C GLY A 12 27.55 5.41 8.71
N ALA A 13 27.94 5.20 7.44
CA ALA A 13 28.28 3.90 6.88
C ALA A 13 29.43 3.21 7.64
N ASN A 14 30.51 3.95 7.95
CA ASN A 14 31.60 3.41 8.76
C ASN A 14 31.11 3.00 10.16
N GLY A 15 30.27 3.82 10.80
CA GLY A 15 29.70 3.54 12.11
C GLY A 15 28.85 2.27 12.13
N ILE A 16 27.87 2.18 11.23
CA ILE A 16 26.91 1.06 11.21
C ILE A 16 27.54 -0.25 10.75
N VAL A 17 28.50 -0.23 9.82
CA VAL A 17 29.25 -1.45 9.42
C VAL A 17 30.11 -1.95 10.59
N HIS A 18 30.72 -1.04 11.36
CA HIS A 18 31.47 -1.43 12.55
C HIS A 18 30.55 -2.01 13.63
N GLU A 19 29.39 -1.40 13.86
CA GLU A 19 28.37 -1.93 14.78
C GLU A 19 27.88 -3.31 14.36
N ALA A 20 27.57 -3.51 13.09
CA ALA A 20 27.15 -4.81 12.54
C ALA A 20 28.21 -5.90 12.76
N ASP A 21 29.50 -5.57 12.55
CA ASP A 21 30.60 -6.49 12.82
C ASP A 21 30.66 -6.87 14.31
N LEU A 22 30.63 -5.88 15.21
CA LEU A 22 30.66 -6.15 16.66
C LEU A 22 29.47 -6.99 17.12
N MET A 23 28.26 -6.67 16.63
CA MET A 23 27.05 -7.43 16.94
C MET A 23 27.13 -8.86 16.42
N LEU A 24 27.63 -9.06 15.18
CA LEU A 24 27.81 -10.38 14.60
C LEU A 24 28.85 -11.20 15.36
N GLN A 25 30.02 -10.64 15.66
CA GLN A 25 31.06 -11.35 16.43
C GLN A 25 30.55 -11.77 17.80
N ARG A 26 29.79 -10.90 18.48
CA ARG A 26 29.13 -11.23 19.74
C ARG A 26 28.12 -12.36 19.57
N ALA A 27 27.27 -12.30 18.56
CA ALA A 27 26.27 -13.34 18.27
C ALA A 27 26.92 -14.69 17.95
N LEU A 28 28.00 -14.69 17.18
CA LEU A 28 28.79 -15.89 16.87
C LEU A 28 29.42 -16.50 18.14
N ALA A 29 29.92 -15.67 19.05
CA ALA A 29 30.50 -16.13 20.31
C ALA A 29 29.44 -16.68 21.28
N GLU A 30 28.28 -16.02 21.38
CA GLU A 30 27.24 -16.37 22.35
C GLU A 30 26.33 -17.52 21.87
N LYS A 31 25.94 -17.54 20.59
CA LYS A 31 24.98 -18.51 20.03
C LYS A 31 25.63 -19.56 19.14
N GLY A 32 26.81 -19.28 18.60
CA GLY A 32 27.52 -20.17 17.68
C GLY A 32 27.15 -19.96 16.20
N PRO A 33 28.07 -20.28 15.26
CA PRO A 33 27.92 -20.01 13.83
C PRO A 33 26.78 -20.78 13.16
N GLU A 34 26.40 -21.93 13.70
CA GLU A 34 25.32 -22.79 13.16
C GLU A 34 23.92 -22.36 13.60
N THR A 35 23.80 -21.26 14.37
CA THR A 35 22.49 -20.74 14.78
C THR A 35 21.67 -20.35 13.54
N PRO A 36 20.48 -20.95 13.32
CA PRO A 36 19.63 -20.62 12.19
C PRO A 36 19.13 -19.17 12.26
N ILE A 37 19.08 -18.50 11.12
CA ILE A 37 18.47 -17.18 10.95
C ILE A 37 17.56 -17.19 9.73
N ALA A 38 16.38 -16.60 9.88
CA ALA A 38 15.42 -16.45 8.80
C ALA A 38 14.48 -15.29 9.12
N PHE A 39 14.10 -14.53 8.09
CA PHE A 39 12.94 -13.64 8.19
C PHE A 39 11.64 -14.47 8.08
N PRO A 40 10.57 -14.05 8.78
CA PRO A 40 9.30 -14.77 8.73
C PRO A 40 8.68 -14.78 7.33
N ASN A 41 8.07 -15.91 6.97
CA ASN A 41 7.24 -16.11 5.76
C ASN A 41 7.83 -15.57 4.45
N THR A 42 9.14 -15.71 4.26
CA THR A 42 9.79 -15.39 2.99
C THR A 42 10.57 -16.57 2.43
N ALA A 43 10.46 -16.79 1.12
CA ALA A 43 11.27 -17.72 0.37
C ALA A 43 12.58 -17.07 -0.13
N TYR A 44 12.82 -15.80 0.21
CA TYR A 44 13.95 -15.01 -0.28
C TYR A 44 15.03 -14.78 0.79
N TYR A 45 15.11 -15.64 1.81
CA TYR A 45 16.12 -15.59 2.88
C TYR A 45 16.19 -14.20 3.53
N LEU A 46 17.36 -13.54 3.44
CA LEU A 46 17.56 -12.12 3.70
C LEU A 46 17.50 -11.40 2.35
N PRO A 47 16.37 -10.75 2.00
CA PRO A 47 16.11 -10.44 0.61
C PRO A 47 17.06 -9.42 -0.01
N PHE A 48 17.52 -8.42 0.74
CA PHE A 48 18.44 -7.43 0.21
C PHE A 48 19.82 -8.05 -0.11
N ILE A 49 20.40 -8.80 0.82
CA ILE A 49 21.63 -9.56 0.65
C ILE A 49 21.48 -10.54 -0.52
N LEU A 50 20.41 -11.35 -0.55
CA LEU A 50 20.16 -12.27 -1.66
C LEU A 50 20.15 -11.55 -3.00
N GLY A 51 19.43 -10.43 -3.09
CA GLY A 51 19.35 -9.64 -4.32
C GLY A 51 20.71 -9.08 -4.76
N MET A 52 21.48 -8.52 -3.83
CA MET A 52 22.74 -7.82 -4.15
C MET A 52 23.94 -8.76 -4.31
N THR A 53 23.96 -9.88 -3.60
CA THR A 53 25.12 -10.79 -3.55
C THR A 53 24.84 -12.16 -4.15
N GLY A 54 23.57 -12.59 -4.22
CA GLY A 54 23.20 -13.94 -4.62
C GLY A 54 23.45 -14.99 -3.54
N THR A 55 23.77 -14.55 -2.32
CA THR A 55 24.07 -15.44 -1.19
C THR A 55 22.79 -15.77 -0.44
N GLU A 56 22.52 -17.06 -0.28
CA GLU A 56 21.43 -17.56 0.54
C GLU A 56 21.91 -17.67 1.99
N ILE A 57 21.43 -16.77 2.84
CA ILE A 57 21.81 -16.71 4.25
C ILE A 57 20.85 -17.57 5.06
N THR A 58 21.36 -18.57 5.76
CA THR A 58 20.54 -19.51 6.56
C THR A 58 20.98 -19.61 8.02
N LYS A 59 22.22 -19.23 8.33
CA LYS A 59 22.79 -19.26 9.68
C LYS A 59 23.70 -18.05 9.95
N LEU A 60 23.95 -17.76 11.23
CA LEU A 60 24.79 -16.62 11.64
C LEU A 60 26.18 -16.62 10.98
N GLY A 61 26.80 -17.79 10.82
CA GLY A 61 28.13 -17.90 10.20
C GLY A 61 28.18 -17.36 8.77
N ASP A 62 27.08 -17.45 8.03
CA ASP A 62 26.97 -17.01 6.63
C ASP A 62 27.05 -15.48 6.49
N LEU A 63 26.84 -14.72 7.57
CA LEU A 63 26.90 -13.25 7.56
C LEU A 63 28.33 -12.71 7.59
N THR A 64 29.33 -13.49 8.00
CA THR A 64 30.72 -13.02 8.11
C THR A 64 31.27 -12.51 6.77
N PRO A 65 31.14 -13.27 5.66
CA PRO A 65 31.56 -12.78 4.34
C PRO A 65 30.77 -11.54 3.86
N ILE A 66 29.54 -11.35 4.35
CA ILE A 66 28.71 -10.20 3.99
C ILE A 66 29.23 -8.93 4.66
N VAL A 67 29.58 -9.00 5.95
CA VAL A 67 30.21 -7.88 6.68
C VAL A 67 31.55 -7.51 6.06
N GLU A 68 32.38 -8.50 5.68
CA GLU A 68 33.66 -8.23 4.99
C GLU A 68 33.44 -7.55 3.63
N ARG A 69 32.40 -7.95 2.89
CA ARG A 69 32.02 -7.26 1.65
C ARG A 69 31.55 -5.82 1.92
N ALA A 70 30.80 -5.58 2.98
CA ALA A 70 30.38 -4.24 3.38
C ALA A 70 31.58 -3.36 3.72
N LYS A 71 32.56 -3.89 4.48
CA LYS A 71 33.84 -3.19 4.77
C LYS A 71 34.60 -2.82 3.49
N GLY A 72 34.59 -3.70 2.48
CA GLY A 72 35.24 -3.44 1.19
C GLY A 72 34.59 -2.34 0.34
N LEU A 73 33.36 -1.92 0.67
CA LEU A 73 32.63 -0.83 0.00
C LEU A 73 32.77 0.51 0.73
N LEU A 74 33.42 0.53 1.90
CA LEU A 74 33.63 1.76 2.66
C LEU A 74 34.73 2.62 2.03
N HIS A 75 34.46 3.91 1.97
CA HIS A 75 35.38 4.92 1.46
C HIS A 75 35.83 5.87 2.57
N PRO A 76 36.99 6.53 2.42
CA PRO A 76 37.43 7.53 3.38
C PRO A 76 36.54 8.78 3.34
N VAL A 77 36.37 9.44 4.48
CA VAL A 77 35.62 10.70 4.57
C VAL A 77 36.31 11.78 3.70
N PRO A 78 35.56 12.54 2.87
CA PRO A 78 36.14 13.57 2.01
C PRO A 78 36.92 14.62 2.81
N PRO A 79 38.17 14.96 2.39
CA PRO A 79 39.02 15.91 3.10
C PRO A 79 38.45 17.33 3.09
N ASP A 80 38.94 18.18 4.01
CA ASP A 80 38.50 19.58 4.13
C ASP A 80 38.79 20.46 2.91
N ARG A 81 39.83 20.12 2.14
CA ARG A 81 40.30 20.90 1.00
C ARG A 81 40.61 19.97 -0.16
N ARG A 82 40.35 20.43 -1.39
CA ARG A 82 40.68 19.74 -2.66
C ARG A 82 40.08 18.33 -2.75
N TRP A 83 38.78 18.22 -2.55
CA TRP A 83 38.03 16.98 -2.72
C TRP A 83 37.37 16.93 -4.10
N THR A 84 37.22 15.74 -4.67
CA THR A 84 36.48 15.51 -5.91
C THR A 84 35.05 15.10 -5.57
N PRO A 85 34.02 15.79 -6.11
CA PRO A 85 32.63 15.40 -5.88
C PRO A 85 32.29 14.14 -6.68
N TYR A 86 32.55 12.96 -6.10
CA TYR A 86 32.20 11.68 -6.72
C TYR A 86 31.02 11.01 -6.00
N LEU A 87 29.89 10.94 -6.72
CA LEU A 87 28.66 10.34 -6.18
C LEU A 87 28.81 8.84 -5.91
N GLY A 88 29.64 8.14 -6.69
CA GLY A 88 29.85 6.70 -6.54
C GLY A 88 30.34 6.29 -5.15
N GLU A 89 31.32 6.99 -4.56
CA GLU A 89 31.86 6.64 -3.23
C GLU A 89 30.79 6.73 -2.12
N THR A 90 29.92 7.73 -2.20
CA THR A 90 28.79 7.89 -1.27
C THR A 90 27.76 6.78 -1.48
N LEU A 91 27.50 6.42 -2.73
CA LEU A 91 26.56 5.35 -3.08
C LEU A 91 27.08 3.96 -2.69
N ASP A 92 28.37 3.68 -2.86
CA ASP A 92 29.01 2.45 -2.40
C ASP A 92 28.91 2.32 -0.87
N SER A 93 29.18 3.42 -0.15
CA SER A 93 29.01 3.48 1.31
C SER A 93 27.54 3.31 1.72
N GLY A 94 26.61 3.79 0.90
CA GLY A 94 25.18 3.50 1.04
C GLY A 94 24.88 2.01 0.91
N MET A 95 25.44 1.31 -0.10
CA MET A 95 25.28 -0.14 -0.23
C MET A 95 25.91 -0.92 0.94
N ALA A 96 27.06 -0.47 1.45
CA ALA A 96 27.67 -1.02 2.65
C ALA A 96 26.73 -0.91 3.86
N THR A 97 26.09 0.25 4.01
CA THR A 97 25.11 0.52 5.07
C THR A 97 23.95 -0.47 5.02
N LEU A 98 23.34 -0.65 3.84
CA LEU A 98 22.20 -1.57 3.70
C LEU A 98 22.56 -3.03 3.98
N LEU A 99 23.78 -3.47 3.61
CA LEU A 99 24.28 -4.82 3.95
C LEU A 99 24.45 -4.96 5.47
N ALA A 100 24.94 -3.92 6.15
CA ALA A 100 25.10 -3.90 7.59
C ALA A 100 23.75 -3.86 8.32
N GLU A 101 22.78 -3.09 7.83
CA GLU A 101 21.44 -3.00 8.41
C GLU A 101 20.70 -4.35 8.35
N GLU A 102 20.69 -5.03 7.19
CA GLU A 102 20.04 -6.34 7.10
C GLU A 102 20.78 -7.40 7.95
N THR A 103 22.11 -7.28 8.08
CA THR A 103 22.90 -8.12 8.98
C THR A 103 22.48 -7.90 10.44
N ILE A 104 22.34 -6.65 10.87
CA ILE A 104 21.90 -6.30 12.23
C ILE A 104 20.49 -6.82 12.49
N GLU A 105 19.55 -6.63 11.55
CA GLU A 105 18.19 -7.16 11.68
C GLU A 105 18.18 -8.70 11.78
N ALA A 106 18.97 -9.39 10.97
CA ALA A 106 19.09 -10.85 11.08
C ALA A 106 19.65 -11.31 12.43
N VAL A 107 20.66 -10.59 12.97
CA VAL A 107 21.16 -10.84 14.33
C VAL A 107 20.07 -10.57 15.37
N ARG A 108 19.31 -9.47 15.26
CA ARG A 108 18.20 -9.15 16.17
C ARG A 108 17.11 -10.22 16.15
N PHE A 109 16.78 -10.77 14.98
CA PHE A 109 15.90 -11.94 14.86
C PHE A 109 16.47 -13.17 15.58
N ALA A 110 17.78 -13.44 15.44
CA ALA A 110 18.42 -14.54 16.18
C ALA A 110 18.26 -14.37 17.70
N TYR A 111 18.23 -13.14 18.21
CA TYR A 111 17.98 -12.83 19.62
C TYR A 111 16.50 -12.70 20.01
N GLY A 112 15.56 -12.82 19.07
CA GLY A 112 14.13 -12.62 19.34
C GLY A 112 13.76 -11.16 19.66
N LEU A 113 14.58 -10.21 19.21
CA LEU A 113 14.33 -8.77 19.37
C LEU A 113 13.44 -8.21 18.24
N GLN A 114 13.25 -8.99 17.18
CA GLN A 114 12.41 -8.65 16.02
C GLN A 114 11.30 -9.71 15.82
N PRO A 115 10.09 -9.31 15.38
CA PRO A 115 9.65 -7.93 15.17
C PRO A 115 9.68 -7.09 16.45
N GLU A 116 9.99 -5.79 16.33
CA GLU A 116 10.21 -4.91 17.49
C GLU A 116 8.96 -4.79 18.37
N PRO A 117 9.04 -4.94 19.70
CA PRO A 117 7.93 -4.66 20.60
C PRO A 117 7.55 -3.17 20.60
N VAL A 118 6.30 -2.85 20.26
CA VAL A 118 5.71 -1.50 20.27
C VAL A 118 4.42 -1.53 21.09
N PRO A 119 4.46 -1.21 22.39
CA PRO A 119 3.29 -1.28 23.27
C PRO A 119 2.08 -0.49 22.72
N GLY A 120 0.91 -1.13 22.70
CA GLY A 120 -0.34 -0.51 22.24
C GLY A 120 -0.62 -0.63 20.74
N LEU A 121 0.36 -1.05 19.92
CA LEU A 121 0.17 -1.27 18.49
C LEU A 121 -0.70 -2.51 18.23
N GLN A 122 -1.78 -2.33 17.48
CA GLN A 122 -2.60 -3.42 16.93
C GLN A 122 -2.62 -3.27 15.41
N LEU A 123 -2.13 -4.28 14.71
CA LEU A 123 -2.06 -4.25 13.25
C LEU A 123 -3.39 -4.70 12.63
N ALA A 124 -3.87 -3.91 11.68
CA ALA A 124 -5.04 -4.21 10.85
C ALA A 124 -4.60 -4.91 9.56
N GLY A 125 -5.07 -6.14 9.37
CA GLY A 125 -4.64 -6.97 8.27
C GLY A 125 -3.25 -7.57 8.50
N GLY A 126 -3.18 -8.89 8.53
CA GLY A 126 -1.95 -9.67 8.64
C GLY A 126 -2.20 -11.10 8.19
N THR A 127 -1.19 -11.78 7.65
CA THR A 127 -1.35 -13.18 7.26
C THR A 127 -1.37 -14.08 8.50
N ALA A 128 -2.44 -14.86 8.66
CA ALA A 128 -2.69 -15.71 9.84
C ALA A 128 -1.86 -17.00 9.91
N PHE A 129 -0.77 -17.11 9.15
CA PHE A 129 -0.06 -18.37 8.97
C PHE A 129 1.37 -18.28 9.51
N THR A 130 1.55 -18.52 10.82
CA THR A 130 2.61 -19.41 11.37
C THR A 130 2.45 -19.65 12.87
N SER A 131 2.47 -20.95 13.22
CA SER A 131 2.49 -21.61 14.54
C SER A 131 1.20 -21.64 15.39
N PRO A 132 0.60 -22.82 15.67
CA PRO A 132 -0.52 -22.99 16.60
C PRO A 132 -0.28 -22.45 18.01
N ASP A 133 0.98 -22.18 18.38
CA ASP A 133 1.39 -21.66 19.68
C ASP A 133 1.62 -20.14 19.69
N ALA A 134 1.47 -19.44 18.56
CA ALA A 134 1.64 -17.99 18.44
C ALA A 134 0.36 -17.37 17.87
N GLY A 135 -0.46 -16.78 18.75
CA GLY A 135 -1.77 -16.23 18.41
C GLY A 135 -1.77 -15.23 17.24
N SER A 136 -2.79 -15.38 16.39
CA SER A 136 -3.33 -14.46 15.37
C SER A 136 -2.41 -13.36 14.80
N GLY A 137 -1.94 -13.56 13.57
CA GLY A 137 -1.45 -12.52 12.66
C GLY A 137 0.03 -12.17 12.81
N ASN A 138 0.66 -11.75 11.71
CA ASN A 138 1.97 -11.08 11.77
C ASN A 138 1.79 -9.72 12.42
N GLY A 139 1.94 -9.74 13.74
CA GLY A 139 1.58 -8.68 14.64
C GLY A 139 1.08 -9.29 15.94
N LYS A 140 1.98 -9.91 16.72
CA LYS A 140 1.69 -10.14 18.14
C LYS A 140 1.22 -8.80 18.69
N ASN A 141 0.02 -8.72 19.27
CA ASN A 141 -0.49 -7.49 19.90
C ASN A 141 0.65 -6.77 20.62
N GLY A 142 0.96 -5.55 20.18
CA GLY A 142 2.06 -4.75 20.69
C GLY A 142 3.43 -4.99 20.03
N HIS A 143 3.52 -5.39 18.77
CA HIS A 143 4.78 -5.46 17.99
C HIS A 143 4.62 -4.77 16.64
N ALA A 144 5.73 -4.21 16.13
CA ALA A 144 5.85 -3.75 14.75
C ALA A 144 5.72 -4.92 13.76
N ASN A 145 5.55 -4.62 12.48
CA ASN A 145 5.39 -5.63 11.45
C ASN A 145 6.69 -6.39 11.17
N GLY A 146 7.83 -5.69 11.16
CA GLY A 146 9.07 -6.22 10.60
C GLY A 146 8.96 -6.47 9.08
N PRO A 147 9.69 -7.45 8.51
CA PRO A 147 9.68 -7.71 7.08
C PRO A 147 8.30 -8.17 6.60
N ILE A 148 7.84 -7.61 5.48
CA ILE A 148 6.54 -7.96 4.88
C ILE A 148 6.54 -9.41 4.41
N ASP A 149 5.41 -10.12 4.51
CA ASP A 149 5.29 -11.50 4.04
C ASP A 149 5.26 -11.61 2.51
N ASP A 150 5.79 -12.71 1.96
CA ASP A 150 5.76 -12.93 0.51
C ASP A 150 4.32 -13.06 -0.04
N ILE A 151 3.39 -13.54 0.77
CA ILE A 151 1.96 -13.63 0.40
C ILE A 151 1.39 -12.22 0.21
N GLN A 152 1.65 -11.31 1.16
CA GLN A 152 1.18 -9.94 1.08
C GLN A 152 1.84 -9.19 -0.09
N LEU A 153 3.15 -9.39 -0.29
CA LEU A 153 3.86 -8.89 -1.45
C LEU A 153 3.16 -9.31 -2.76
N ARG A 154 2.79 -10.59 -2.90
CA ARG A 154 2.06 -11.10 -4.08
C ARG A 154 0.67 -10.48 -4.24
N SER A 155 -0.05 -10.27 -3.13
CA SER A 155 -1.37 -9.64 -3.13
C SER A 155 -1.31 -8.20 -3.69
N TRP A 156 -0.43 -7.35 -3.14
CA TRP A 156 -0.24 -5.99 -3.64
C TRP A 156 0.45 -5.94 -5.00
N GLY A 157 1.20 -6.98 -5.37
CA GLY A 157 1.83 -7.12 -6.66
C GLY A 157 0.89 -6.84 -7.82
N ILE A 158 -0.36 -7.31 -7.76
CA ILE A 158 -1.37 -7.05 -8.80
C ILE A 158 -1.73 -5.56 -8.89
N GLN A 159 -1.84 -4.88 -7.76
CA GLN A 159 -2.21 -3.46 -7.71
C GLN A 159 -1.08 -2.53 -8.11
N LEU A 160 0.18 -2.92 -7.84
CA LEU A 160 1.37 -2.21 -8.31
C LEU A 160 1.47 -2.21 -9.85
N VAL A 161 0.71 -3.09 -10.50
CA VAL A 161 0.92 -3.49 -11.89
C VAL A 161 -0.11 -2.90 -12.80
N ASP A 162 -1.37 -2.95 -12.37
CA ASP A 162 -2.47 -2.27 -13.04
C ASP A 162 -2.51 -0.78 -12.70
N GLY A 163 -1.64 -0.32 -11.78
CA GLY A 163 -1.45 1.07 -11.41
C GLY A 163 -2.42 1.57 -10.35
N ARG A 164 -3.24 0.70 -9.74
CA ARG A 164 -4.10 1.06 -8.60
C ARG A 164 -3.30 1.48 -7.37
N MET A 165 -2.14 0.86 -7.17
CA MET A 165 -1.13 1.27 -6.19
C MET A 165 0.08 1.81 -6.95
N PRO A 166 0.28 3.12 -7.04
CA PRO A 166 1.31 3.67 -7.92
C PRO A 166 2.73 3.43 -7.40
N GLY A 167 2.91 3.21 -6.09
CA GLY A 167 4.21 2.97 -5.46
C GLY A 167 4.14 3.06 -3.93
N PHE A 168 5.27 3.32 -3.28
CA PHE A 168 5.34 3.45 -1.82
C PHE A 168 6.16 4.65 -1.34
N ALA A 169 5.81 5.17 -0.17
CA ALA A 169 6.55 6.20 0.55
C ALA A 169 7.24 5.56 1.76
N ALA A 170 8.57 5.60 1.80
CA ALA A 170 9.34 5.25 2.99
C ALA A 170 9.47 6.48 3.88
N ILE A 171 8.68 6.54 4.95
CA ILE A 171 8.67 7.65 5.90
C ILE A 171 9.60 7.30 7.06
N VAL A 172 10.63 8.11 7.27
CA VAL A 172 11.69 7.86 8.24
C VAL A 172 11.79 9.01 9.24
N GLY A 173 11.55 8.75 10.53
CA GLY A 173 11.71 9.73 11.60
C GLY A 173 10.41 10.15 12.27
N CYS A 174 10.24 11.45 12.52
CA CYS A 174 9.14 11.99 13.32
C CYS A 174 8.67 13.32 12.73
N ALA A 175 7.36 13.44 12.47
CA ALA A 175 6.76 14.67 11.97
C ALA A 175 6.76 15.76 13.05
N LYS A 176 6.63 17.03 12.64
CA LYS A 176 6.55 18.18 13.53
C LYS A 176 5.48 18.05 14.63
N SER A 177 4.32 17.48 14.32
CA SER A 177 3.24 17.20 15.28
C SER A 177 2.46 15.95 14.88
N ASN A 178 1.60 15.45 15.78
CA ASN A 178 0.76 14.29 15.51
C ASN A 178 -0.23 14.55 14.36
N GLU A 179 -0.85 15.72 14.33
CA GLU A 179 -1.81 16.12 13.30
C GLU A 179 -1.14 16.18 11.91
N VAL A 180 0.11 16.65 11.87
CA VAL A 180 0.92 16.65 10.64
C VAL A 180 1.22 15.21 10.19
N ALA A 181 1.60 14.31 11.11
CA ALA A 181 1.82 12.90 10.78
C ALA A 181 0.56 12.25 10.18
N VAL A 182 -0.59 12.45 10.82
CA VAL A 182 -1.88 11.94 10.34
C VAL A 182 -2.19 12.51 8.95
N LYS A 183 -2.03 13.81 8.75
CA LYS A 183 -2.30 14.46 7.46
C LYS A 183 -1.39 13.91 6.35
N ILE A 184 -0.09 13.75 6.59
CA ILE A 184 0.85 13.18 5.62
C ILE A 184 0.41 11.78 5.19
N VAL A 185 0.13 10.89 6.15
CA VAL A 185 -0.28 9.51 5.86
C VAL A 185 -1.62 9.46 5.13
N ARG A 186 -2.61 10.25 5.58
CA ARG A 186 -3.93 10.29 4.94
C ARG A 186 -3.86 10.83 3.51
N GLU A 187 -3.01 11.82 3.24
CA GLU A 187 -2.79 12.33 1.88
C GLU A 187 -2.11 11.31 0.96
N LEU A 188 -1.22 10.47 1.49
CA LEU A 188 -0.63 9.36 0.73
C LEU A 188 -1.65 8.23 0.49
N GLN A 189 -2.44 7.87 1.49
CA GLN A 189 -3.52 6.89 1.40
C GLN A 189 -4.60 7.27 0.38
N ARG A 190 -5.03 8.55 0.36
CA ARG A 190 -5.97 9.09 -0.65
C ARG A 190 -5.47 8.94 -2.08
N ARG A 191 -4.16 8.83 -2.25
CA ARG A 191 -3.47 8.66 -3.53
C ARG A 191 -3.05 7.21 -3.78
N ASN A 192 -3.53 6.29 -2.92
CA ASN A 192 -3.24 4.85 -2.91
C ASN A 192 -1.74 4.53 -2.80
N ILE A 193 -0.94 5.43 -2.22
CA ILE A 193 0.50 5.22 -2.01
C ILE A 193 0.70 4.45 -0.71
N LEU A 194 1.36 3.30 -0.80
CA LEU A 194 1.71 2.46 0.34
C LEU A 194 2.71 3.19 1.25
N CYS A 195 2.46 3.23 2.55
CA CYS A 195 3.31 3.92 3.51
C CYS A 195 4.11 2.91 4.34
N PHE A 196 5.43 3.06 4.37
CA PHE A 196 6.34 2.29 5.19
C PHE A 196 6.95 3.18 6.26
N LEU A 197 6.65 2.89 7.53
CA LEU A 197 7.01 3.74 8.65
C LEU A 197 8.22 3.17 9.37
N SER A 198 9.26 3.99 9.52
CA SER A 198 10.46 3.62 10.28
C SER A 198 11.11 4.83 10.94
N GLY A 199 12.14 4.61 11.76
CA GLY A 199 12.96 5.69 12.29
C GLY A 199 12.34 6.49 13.43
N ASN A 200 13.21 7.26 14.10
CA ASN A 200 12.83 8.18 15.16
C ASN A 200 13.69 9.44 15.12
N VAL A 201 13.25 10.43 15.87
CA VAL A 201 14.01 11.62 16.24
C VAL A 201 13.96 11.72 17.75
N ASN A 202 15.12 11.62 18.41
CA ASN A 202 15.25 11.66 19.87
C ASN A 202 14.31 10.65 20.59
N GLY A 203 14.18 9.44 20.04
CA GLY A 203 13.35 8.37 20.62
C GLY A 203 11.86 8.44 20.28
N ARG A 204 11.39 9.48 19.57
CA ARG A 204 9.99 9.56 19.11
C ARG A 204 9.91 9.23 17.62
N SER A 205 9.04 8.30 17.25
CA SER A 205 8.79 7.86 15.87
C SER A 205 7.42 8.34 15.38
N ILE A 206 7.25 8.47 14.07
CA ILE A 206 5.94 8.66 13.43
C ILE A 206 4.94 7.55 13.82
N ILE A 207 5.42 6.34 14.10
CA ILE A 207 4.56 5.24 14.57
C ILE A 207 3.86 5.63 15.88
N HIS A 208 4.59 6.25 16.83
CA HIS A 208 4.01 6.72 18.08
C HIS A 208 2.97 7.82 17.82
N GLN A 209 3.27 8.76 16.92
CA GLN A 209 2.37 9.86 16.59
C GLN A 209 1.03 9.37 16.02
N LEU A 210 1.05 8.38 15.14
CA LEU A 210 -0.15 7.82 14.54
C LEU A 210 -0.95 6.97 15.52
N LEU A 211 -0.27 6.24 16.41
CA LEU A 211 -0.91 5.46 17.47
C LEU A 211 -1.63 6.34 18.49
N GLU A 212 -1.03 7.45 18.90
CA GLU A 212 -1.63 8.42 19.82
C GLU A 212 -2.94 9.02 19.26
N GLU A 213 -3.03 9.18 17.94
CA GLU A 213 -4.22 9.69 17.23
C GLU A 213 -5.23 8.58 16.86
N GLY A 214 -4.99 7.33 17.27
CA GLY A 214 -5.86 6.21 16.98
C GLY A 214 -5.95 5.85 15.50
N VAL A 215 -4.90 6.14 14.71
CA VAL A 215 -4.84 5.72 13.30
C VAL A 215 -4.59 4.22 13.23
N GLU A 216 -5.44 3.52 12.49
CA GLU A 216 -5.29 2.10 12.22
C GLU A 216 -4.13 1.84 11.25
N LEU A 217 -3.16 1.02 11.66
CA LEU A 217 -1.93 0.71 10.92
C LEU A 217 -1.92 -0.77 10.54
N GLY A 218 -1.37 -1.12 9.38
CA GLY A 218 -1.20 -2.51 8.94
C GLY A 218 -1.38 -2.68 7.44
N TYR A 219 -1.57 -3.93 7.00
CA TYR A 219 -1.71 -4.26 5.59
C TYR A 219 -3.04 -3.75 5.00
N ASP A 220 -4.11 -3.75 5.78
CA ASP A 220 -5.45 -3.35 5.29
C ASP A 220 -5.54 -1.84 5.04
N THR A 221 -4.72 -1.04 5.74
CA THR A 221 -4.70 0.43 5.62
C THR A 221 -3.53 0.96 4.78
N TYR A 222 -2.76 0.07 4.13
CA TYR A 222 -1.55 0.41 3.38
C TYR A 222 -0.55 1.26 4.18
N THR A 223 -0.49 1.07 5.49
CA THR A 223 0.39 1.85 6.38
C THR A 223 1.11 0.90 7.31
N VAL A 224 2.27 0.41 6.89
CA VAL A 224 3.00 -0.67 7.54
C VAL A 224 4.08 -0.11 8.46
N PRO A 225 4.00 -0.35 9.79
CA PRO A 225 5.05 0.04 10.72
C PRO A 225 6.16 -1.00 10.77
N PHE A 226 7.35 -0.65 10.29
CA PHE A 226 8.49 -1.56 10.24
C PHE A 226 9.28 -1.64 11.54
N GLY A 227 9.47 -0.51 12.20
CA GLY A 227 10.19 -0.40 13.48
C GLY A 227 10.43 1.06 13.84
N THR A 228 10.87 1.34 15.06
CA THR A 228 11.07 2.71 15.55
C THR A 228 12.46 3.26 15.25
N ASP A 229 13.38 2.46 14.71
CA ASP A 229 14.71 2.89 14.33
C ASP A 229 14.93 2.98 12.81
N THR A 230 16.01 3.66 12.43
CA THR A 230 16.35 3.87 11.01
C THR A 230 16.77 2.56 10.32
N ILE A 231 17.37 1.61 11.07
CA ILE A 231 17.82 0.31 10.56
C ILE A 231 16.64 -0.46 9.96
N SER A 232 15.46 -0.36 10.58
CA SER A 232 14.21 -0.98 10.10
C SER A 232 13.77 -0.50 8.69
N ALA A 233 14.32 0.60 8.17
CA ALA A 233 14.09 1.02 6.78
C ALA A 233 14.59 -0.02 5.76
N ILE A 234 15.51 -0.91 6.15
CA ILE A 234 15.98 -2.01 5.31
C ILE A 234 14.84 -2.92 4.83
N TYR A 235 13.76 -3.06 5.61
CA TYR A 235 12.60 -3.85 5.21
C TYR A 235 11.87 -3.27 3.99
N ALA A 236 11.86 -1.95 3.82
CA ALA A 236 11.31 -1.29 2.62
C ALA A 236 12.15 -1.63 1.38
N LEU A 237 13.47 -1.62 1.52
CA LEU A 237 14.39 -1.93 0.43
C LEU A 237 14.41 -3.43 0.12
N GLY A 238 14.28 -4.29 1.13
CA GLY A 238 14.04 -5.72 0.96
C GLY A 238 12.73 -6.02 0.23
N PHE A 239 11.66 -5.27 0.50
CA PHE A 239 10.40 -5.34 -0.27
C PHE A 239 10.61 -4.96 -1.75
N ALA A 240 11.36 -3.88 -2.02
CA ALA A 240 11.71 -3.45 -3.37
C ALA A 240 12.55 -4.49 -4.12
N VAL A 241 13.54 -5.11 -3.45
CA VAL A 241 14.33 -6.20 -4.02
C VAL A 241 13.45 -7.41 -4.35
N ARG A 242 12.60 -7.86 -3.41
CA ARG A 242 11.69 -8.98 -3.67
C ARG A 242 10.71 -8.71 -4.80
N SER A 243 10.26 -7.46 -4.95
CA SER A 243 9.46 -7.07 -6.12
C SER A 243 10.19 -7.40 -7.43
N ALA A 244 11.48 -7.10 -7.55
CA ALA A 244 12.27 -7.46 -8.73
C ALA A 244 12.45 -8.99 -8.90
N LEU A 245 12.61 -9.73 -7.81
CA LEU A 245 12.80 -11.18 -7.84
C LEU A 245 11.51 -11.94 -8.18
N THR A 246 10.40 -11.59 -7.54
CA THR A 246 9.09 -12.23 -7.71
C THR A 246 8.44 -11.86 -9.04
N PHE A 247 8.44 -10.56 -9.35
CA PHE A 247 7.68 -10.01 -10.47
C PHE A 247 8.55 -9.79 -11.70
N GLY A 248 9.74 -9.22 -11.50
CA GLY A 248 10.73 -9.02 -12.57
C GLY A 248 11.40 -10.30 -13.10
N GLY A 249 11.21 -11.44 -12.42
CA GLY A 249 11.83 -12.72 -12.78
C GLY A 249 13.36 -12.72 -12.65
N MET A 250 13.91 -11.77 -11.89
CA MET A 250 15.35 -11.65 -11.67
C MET A 250 15.83 -12.69 -10.66
N LYS A 251 17.11 -13.05 -10.76
CA LYS A 251 17.76 -13.95 -9.79
C LYS A 251 18.63 -13.16 -8.81
N GLY A 252 18.84 -13.71 -7.63
CA GLY A 252 19.79 -13.17 -6.66
C GLY A 252 21.18 -12.97 -7.29
N GLY A 253 21.87 -11.91 -6.85
CA GLY A 253 23.19 -11.51 -7.36
C GLY A 253 23.16 -10.70 -8.66
N GLN A 254 22.00 -10.54 -9.29
CA GLN A 254 21.83 -9.64 -10.45
C GLN A 254 21.62 -8.18 -10.03
N ALA A 255 22.50 -7.67 -9.15
CA ALA A 255 22.35 -6.37 -8.48
C ALA A 255 22.00 -5.22 -9.43
N ARG A 256 22.74 -5.07 -10.54
CA ARG A 256 22.49 -4.02 -11.53
C ARG A 256 21.08 -4.10 -12.13
N ASN A 257 20.61 -5.30 -12.47
CA ASN A 257 19.28 -5.49 -13.07
C ASN A 257 18.18 -5.19 -12.04
N ILE A 258 18.37 -5.62 -10.80
CA ILE A 258 17.44 -5.38 -9.69
C ILE A 258 17.31 -3.87 -9.40
N LEU A 259 18.44 -3.15 -9.36
CA LEU A 259 18.43 -1.70 -9.17
C LEU A 259 17.74 -0.98 -10.34
N LEU A 260 18.01 -1.39 -11.59
CA LEU A 260 17.36 -0.84 -12.78
C LEU A 260 15.86 -1.14 -12.82
N TYR A 261 15.43 -2.33 -12.39
CA TYR A 261 14.02 -2.66 -12.25
C TYR A 261 13.33 -1.71 -11.29
N ASN A 262 13.90 -1.55 -10.08
CA ASN A 262 13.34 -0.70 -9.06
C ASN A 262 13.25 0.77 -9.51
N LYS A 263 14.32 1.29 -10.13
CA LYS A 263 14.32 2.64 -10.70
C LYS A 263 13.15 2.87 -11.66
N ASN A 264 12.86 1.91 -12.53
CA ASN A 264 11.93 2.09 -13.65
C ASN A 264 10.51 1.61 -13.37
N ARG A 265 10.31 0.70 -12.40
CA ARG A 265 9.02 0.03 -12.16
C ARG A 265 8.47 0.24 -10.76
N VAL A 266 9.31 0.57 -9.78
CA VAL A 266 8.87 0.79 -8.39
C VAL A 266 8.96 2.28 -8.09
N PHE A 267 7.81 2.95 -8.10
CA PHE A 267 7.75 4.40 -7.86
C PHE A 267 7.81 4.73 -6.37
N ALA A 268 8.97 4.48 -5.76
CA ALA A 268 9.19 4.77 -4.35
C ALA A 268 10.01 6.04 -4.12
N PHE A 269 9.76 6.69 -2.99
CA PHE A 269 10.53 7.83 -2.48
C PHE A 269 10.69 7.75 -0.96
N VAL A 270 11.71 8.42 -0.44
CA VAL A 270 11.97 8.55 0.99
C VAL A 270 11.53 9.93 1.46
N LEU A 271 10.72 9.97 2.53
CA LEU A 271 10.37 11.20 3.24
C LEU A 271 11.03 11.15 4.63
N ALA A 272 12.12 11.90 4.80
CA ALA A 272 12.82 12.04 6.06
C ALA A 272 12.19 13.17 6.89
N LEU A 273 11.70 12.83 8.08
CA LEU A 273 11.00 13.75 8.98
C LEU A 273 11.82 14.03 10.25
N GLY A 274 12.02 15.30 10.54
CA GLY A 274 12.84 15.83 11.61
C GLY A 274 14.35 15.71 11.35
N GLU A 275 15.13 15.67 12.43
CA GLU A 275 16.61 15.72 12.33
C GLU A 275 17.18 14.53 11.55
N VAL A 276 17.99 14.85 10.53
CA VAL A 276 18.72 13.89 9.70
C VAL A 276 20.12 13.65 10.27
N ASP A 277 20.25 12.59 11.06
CA ASP A 277 21.53 12.11 11.58
C ASP A 277 22.35 11.35 10.52
N ASP A 278 23.58 10.97 10.87
CA ASP A 278 24.51 10.29 9.96
C ASP A 278 23.99 8.95 9.45
N LEU A 279 23.28 8.19 10.30
CA LEU A 279 22.72 6.90 9.92
C LEU A 279 21.64 7.12 8.86
N LYS A 280 20.73 8.08 9.07
CA LYS A 280 19.73 8.45 8.05
C LYS A 280 20.37 8.88 6.74
N TYR A 281 21.46 9.66 6.76
CA TYR A 281 22.20 10.01 5.53
C TYR A 281 22.78 8.77 4.82
N ALA A 282 23.32 7.81 5.59
CA ALA A 282 23.93 6.60 5.06
C ALA A 282 22.89 5.66 4.45
N THR A 283 21.77 5.41 5.14
CA THR A 283 20.64 4.61 4.65
C THR A 283 20.02 5.25 3.41
N ALA A 284 19.83 6.58 3.42
CA ALA A 284 19.30 7.34 2.28
C ALA A 284 20.22 7.26 1.05
N ALA A 285 21.55 7.27 1.23
CA ALA A 285 22.50 7.04 0.13
C ALA A 285 22.31 5.65 -0.50
N GLY A 286 21.98 4.64 0.30
CA GLY A 286 21.58 3.31 -0.19
C GLY A 286 20.30 3.36 -1.01
N ALA A 287 19.25 4.04 -0.53
CA ALA A 287 17.99 4.18 -1.25
C ALA A 287 18.15 4.90 -2.61
N ILE A 288 19.06 5.87 -2.70
CA ILE A 288 19.37 6.56 -3.97
C ILE A 288 19.85 5.57 -5.05
N ASN A 289 20.58 4.49 -4.71
CA ASN A 289 20.99 3.48 -5.68
C ASN A 289 19.82 2.77 -6.36
N PHE A 290 18.66 2.68 -5.69
CA PHE A 290 17.44 2.13 -6.26
C PHE A 290 16.71 3.11 -7.18
N GLY A 291 17.22 4.33 -7.32
CA GLY A 291 16.54 5.42 -8.02
C GLY A 291 15.41 6.03 -7.20
N PHE A 292 15.44 5.87 -5.87
CA PHE A 292 14.46 6.47 -4.96
C PHE A 292 14.98 7.82 -4.47
N PRO A 293 14.29 8.94 -4.75
CA PRO A 293 14.68 10.25 -4.27
C PRO A 293 14.36 10.40 -2.78
N VAL A 294 15.08 11.31 -2.14
CA VAL A 294 14.97 11.60 -0.72
C VAL A 294 14.54 13.04 -0.54
N ILE A 295 13.45 13.25 0.19
CA ILE A 295 12.92 14.55 0.54
C ILE A 295 13.01 14.69 2.04
N ALA A 296 13.62 15.76 2.53
CA ALA A 296 13.71 16.03 3.96
C ALA A 296 12.90 17.27 4.34
N ASP A 297 12.18 17.20 5.47
CA ASP A 297 11.40 18.31 6.02
C ASP A 297 12.25 19.31 6.84
N THR A 298 13.58 19.16 6.82
CA THR A 298 14.56 20.00 7.51
C THR A 298 15.56 20.62 6.53
N VAL A 299 16.25 21.66 6.97
CA VAL A 299 17.30 22.34 6.20
C VAL A 299 18.50 21.42 6.06
N ILE A 300 18.67 20.85 4.87
CA ILE A 300 19.82 20.02 4.51
C ILE A 300 20.34 20.45 3.14
N PRO A 301 21.61 20.15 2.79
CA PRO A 301 22.08 20.36 1.44
C PRO A 301 21.32 19.51 0.43
N GLU A 302 21.28 19.95 -0.83
CA GLU A 302 20.55 19.26 -1.89
C GLU A 302 21.47 18.54 -2.87
N ILE A 303 20.92 17.55 -3.58
CA ILE A 303 21.52 16.88 -4.73
C ILE A 303 20.47 16.91 -5.84
N LEU A 304 20.43 18.05 -6.54
CA LEU A 304 19.52 18.31 -7.65
C LEU A 304 19.89 17.67 -9.00
N PRO A 305 21.17 17.36 -9.31
CA PRO A 305 21.51 16.72 -10.59
C PRO A 305 20.76 15.40 -10.79
N THR A 306 20.39 15.07 -12.02
CA THR A 306 19.70 13.81 -12.35
C THR A 306 20.69 12.70 -12.70
N GLY A 307 20.22 11.45 -12.80
CA GLY A 307 21.00 10.35 -13.40
C GLY A 307 20.76 9.00 -12.74
N VAL A 308 20.80 8.94 -11.41
CA VAL A 308 20.41 7.74 -10.65
C VAL A 308 18.90 7.73 -10.41
N THR A 309 18.35 8.78 -9.83
CA THR A 309 16.90 9.05 -9.80
C THR A 309 16.43 9.66 -11.12
N THR A 310 15.11 9.71 -11.30
CA THR A 310 14.46 10.28 -12.49
C THR A 310 14.68 11.78 -12.60
N TYR A 311 14.44 12.51 -11.50
CA TYR A 311 14.68 13.93 -11.37
C TYR A 311 15.76 14.16 -10.29
N GLU A 312 15.47 14.89 -9.23
CA GLU A 312 16.42 15.19 -8.15
C GLU A 312 16.72 13.94 -7.29
N HIS A 313 17.90 13.87 -6.68
CA HIS A 313 18.24 12.80 -5.72
C HIS A 313 17.86 13.18 -4.29
N VAL A 314 18.17 14.40 -3.88
CA VAL A 314 17.94 14.91 -2.52
C VAL A 314 17.41 16.33 -2.60
N VAL A 315 16.24 16.56 -2.01
CA VAL A 315 15.56 17.86 -1.94
C VAL A 315 15.31 18.23 -0.49
N SER A 316 15.59 19.49 -0.14
CA SER A 316 15.30 20.04 1.18
C SER A 316 14.06 20.90 1.11
N MET A 317 13.04 20.55 1.89
CA MET A 317 11.82 21.33 2.07
C MET A 317 11.58 21.57 3.56
N PRO A 318 12.29 22.52 4.18
CA PRO A 318 12.11 22.84 5.58
C PRO A 318 10.64 23.12 5.89
N PHE A 319 10.04 22.34 6.80
CA PHE A 319 8.59 22.30 6.96
C PHE A 319 7.96 23.68 7.23
N ASN A 320 8.64 24.49 8.05
CA ASN A 320 8.18 25.83 8.41
C ASN A 320 8.34 26.87 7.29
N GLU A 321 9.12 26.57 6.26
CA GLU A 321 9.34 27.44 5.09
C GLU A 321 8.39 27.10 3.93
N ILE A 322 7.64 26.01 4.03
CA ILE A 322 6.60 25.66 3.06
C ILE A 322 5.47 26.69 3.15
N GLU A 323 5.15 27.32 2.02
CA GLU A 323 4.00 28.21 1.93
C GLU A 323 2.70 27.43 2.20
N GLY A 324 1.82 27.94 3.06
CA GLY A 324 0.53 27.32 3.37
C GLY A 324 -0.17 28.07 4.49
N LYS A 325 -1.50 28.05 4.52
CA LYS A 325 -2.29 28.77 5.52
C LYS A 325 -2.10 28.22 6.94
N ASP A 326 -1.84 26.92 7.05
CA ASP A 326 -1.66 26.17 8.29
C ASP A 326 -0.71 24.97 8.06
N ASP A 327 -0.37 24.27 9.12
CA ASP A 327 0.54 23.11 9.06
C ASP A 327 -0.07 21.93 8.28
N LEU A 328 -1.39 21.84 8.13
CA LEU A 328 -2.04 20.78 7.37
C LEU A 328 -1.92 21.01 5.85
N GLU A 329 -2.01 22.26 5.39
CA GLU A 329 -1.76 22.62 4.00
C GLU A 329 -0.28 22.42 3.63
N ARG A 330 0.63 22.71 4.56
CA ARG A 330 2.08 22.43 4.38
C ARG A 330 2.36 20.94 4.25
N ALA A 331 1.71 20.13 5.09
CA ALA A 331 1.78 18.66 5.01
C ALA A 331 1.25 18.12 3.68
N GLU A 332 0.25 18.76 3.07
CA GLU A 332 -0.23 18.38 1.74
C GLU A 332 0.78 18.73 0.64
N LYS A 333 1.37 19.93 0.71
CA LYS A 333 2.36 20.40 -0.27
C LYS A 333 3.66 19.59 -0.25
N ILE A 334 4.14 19.15 0.92
CA ILE A 334 5.32 18.27 0.98
C ILE A 334 5.04 16.92 0.32
N VAL A 335 3.85 16.34 0.53
CA VAL A 335 3.42 15.09 -0.13
C VAL A 335 3.34 15.28 -1.64
N GLN A 336 2.73 16.38 -2.09
CA GLN A 336 2.66 16.72 -3.52
C GLN A 336 4.06 16.82 -4.13
N LYS A 337 4.99 17.50 -3.46
CA LYS A 337 6.37 17.62 -3.96
C LYS A 337 7.07 16.27 -4.05
N CYS A 338 6.89 15.38 -3.06
CA CYS A 338 7.46 14.03 -3.10
C CYS A 338 6.99 13.25 -4.35
N ILE A 339 5.70 13.34 -4.65
CA ILE A 339 5.07 12.72 -5.82
C ILE A 339 5.65 13.29 -7.12
N GLU A 340 5.81 14.62 -7.20
CA GLU A 340 6.40 15.31 -8.35
C GLU A 340 7.85 14.88 -8.59
N ILE A 341 8.70 14.90 -7.55
CA ILE A 341 10.13 14.54 -7.63
C ILE A 341 10.32 13.08 -8.02
N ARG A 342 9.45 12.18 -7.57
CA ARG A 342 9.52 10.78 -8.00
C ARG A 342 8.96 10.57 -9.40
N GLY A 343 8.10 11.47 -9.88
CA GLY A 343 7.34 11.33 -11.12
C GLY A 343 6.19 10.34 -11.01
N VAL A 344 5.59 10.21 -9.82
CA VAL A 344 4.43 9.33 -9.62
C VAL A 344 3.22 9.95 -10.29
N LYS A 345 2.64 9.25 -11.27
CA LYS A 345 1.38 9.69 -11.90
C LYS A 345 0.21 9.15 -11.09
N VAL A 346 -0.29 9.98 -10.17
CA VAL A 346 -1.47 9.63 -9.39
C VAL A 346 -2.73 9.99 -10.18
N ARG A 347 -3.65 9.04 -10.31
CA ARG A 347 -5.03 9.34 -10.73
C ARG A 347 -5.86 9.58 -9.48
N VAL A 348 -6.02 10.84 -9.09
CA VAL A 348 -6.96 11.19 -8.01
C VAL A 348 -8.34 11.27 -8.65
N THR A 349 -9.22 10.34 -8.28
CA THR A 349 -10.65 10.51 -8.56
C THR A 349 -11.22 11.29 -7.39
N GLU A 350 -11.44 12.59 -7.56
CA GLU A 350 -12.16 13.37 -6.54
C GLU A 350 -13.62 12.94 -6.54
N ILE A 351 -14.10 12.50 -5.38
CA ILE A 351 -15.49 12.12 -5.16
C ILE A 351 -16.10 13.11 -4.17
N PRO A 352 -17.27 13.69 -4.46
CA PRO A 352 -17.89 14.72 -3.64
C PRO A 352 -18.54 14.13 -2.38
N ILE A 353 -17.72 13.58 -1.47
CA ILE A 353 -18.16 13.01 -0.20
C ILE A 353 -17.40 13.63 0.99
N PRO A 354 -17.99 13.65 2.20
CA PRO A 354 -17.41 14.33 3.36
C PRO A 354 -16.31 13.52 4.08
N VAL A 355 -15.95 12.35 3.57
CA VAL A 355 -14.93 11.46 4.14
C VAL A 355 -13.81 11.22 3.14
N PRO A 356 -12.59 10.88 3.60
CA PRO A 356 -11.53 10.43 2.71
C PRO A 356 -11.98 9.24 1.85
N TYR A 357 -11.55 9.23 0.59
CA TYR A 357 -11.83 8.17 -0.37
C TYR A 357 -10.52 7.64 -0.98
N GLY A 358 -10.42 6.33 -1.18
CA GLY A 358 -9.25 5.65 -1.74
C GLY A 358 -9.23 4.15 -1.41
N SER A 359 -8.46 3.36 -2.15
CA SER A 359 -8.40 1.90 -1.95
C SER A 359 -7.75 1.51 -0.63
N ALA A 360 -7.00 2.43 0.00
CA ALA A 360 -6.43 2.25 1.33
C ALA A 360 -7.47 2.16 2.46
N PHE A 361 -8.73 2.53 2.20
CA PHE A 361 -9.82 2.43 3.19
C PHE A 361 -10.65 1.16 3.02
N GLU A 362 -10.43 0.38 1.94
CA GLU A 362 -11.30 -0.76 1.61
C GLU A 362 -11.34 -1.86 2.68
N GLY A 363 -10.28 -1.98 3.47
CA GLY A 363 -10.16 -2.95 4.54
C GLY A 363 -10.68 -2.49 5.91
N GLU A 364 -11.15 -1.25 6.05
CA GLU A 364 -11.62 -0.74 7.35
C GLU A 364 -12.81 -1.54 7.89
N VAL A 365 -12.74 -1.96 9.16
CA VAL A 365 -13.80 -2.77 9.81
C VAL A 365 -14.58 -1.92 10.80
N VAL A 366 -15.86 -1.66 10.50
CA VAL A 366 -16.76 -0.96 11.42
C VAL A 366 -17.30 -1.92 12.48
N ARG A 367 -16.74 -1.86 13.69
CA ARG A 367 -17.17 -2.66 14.84
C ARG A 367 -18.46 -2.12 15.43
N LYS A 368 -19.19 -2.97 16.17
CA LYS A 368 -20.52 -2.65 16.73
C LYS A 368 -20.53 -1.37 17.59
N ASN A 369 -19.49 -1.14 18.38
CA ASN A 369 -19.41 0.02 19.26
C ASN A 369 -19.30 1.34 18.47
N ASP A 370 -18.58 1.29 17.35
CA ASP A 370 -18.28 2.44 16.49
C ASP A 370 -19.31 2.61 15.35
N MET A 371 -20.29 1.72 15.26
CA MET A 371 -21.33 1.70 14.24
C MET A 371 -22.42 2.75 14.53
N ARG A 372 -22.80 3.52 13.51
CA ARG A 372 -23.97 4.42 13.54
C ARG A 372 -25.25 3.73 13.07
N VAL A 373 -25.17 2.96 11.99
CA VAL A 373 -26.28 2.24 11.38
C VAL A 373 -25.75 1.01 10.60
N GLU A 374 -26.53 -0.07 10.57
CA GLU A 374 -26.30 -1.23 9.70
C GLU A 374 -27.45 -1.45 8.72
N PHE A 375 -27.12 -1.99 7.54
CA PHE A 375 -28.07 -2.40 6.50
C PHE A 375 -27.79 -3.85 6.13
N GLY A 376 -28.80 -4.70 6.08
CA GLY A 376 -28.63 -6.15 5.94
C GLY A 376 -28.33 -6.85 7.28
N GLY A 377 -27.59 -7.95 7.20
CA GLY A 377 -27.27 -8.78 8.36
C GLY A 377 -28.49 -9.51 8.94
N LYS A 378 -28.59 -9.57 10.28
CA LYS A 378 -29.67 -10.32 10.97
C LYS A 378 -30.94 -9.49 11.19
N LYS A 379 -30.85 -8.17 11.17
CA LYS A 379 -31.91 -7.25 11.62
C LYS A 379 -32.61 -6.49 10.49
N SER A 380 -32.05 -6.53 9.30
CA SER A 380 -32.58 -5.87 8.11
C SER A 380 -32.16 -6.65 6.88
N ARG A 381 -32.64 -6.27 5.70
CA ARG A 381 -32.24 -6.82 4.41
C ARG A 381 -31.57 -5.74 3.59
N ALA A 382 -30.45 -6.09 2.95
CA ALA A 382 -29.83 -5.21 2.00
C ALA A 382 -29.47 -5.97 0.72
N PHE A 383 -29.65 -5.30 -0.41
CA PHE A 383 -29.24 -5.83 -1.70
C PHE A 383 -28.76 -4.74 -2.66
N GLU A 384 -27.92 -5.15 -3.60
CA GLU A 384 -27.39 -4.31 -4.67
C GLU A 384 -27.75 -4.92 -6.03
N TYR A 385 -28.36 -4.13 -6.91
CA TYR A 385 -28.80 -4.60 -8.21
C TYR A 385 -28.43 -3.60 -9.28
N LEU A 386 -27.48 -3.98 -10.14
CA LEU A 386 -27.08 -3.21 -11.30
C LEU A 386 -27.70 -3.81 -12.56
N PHE A 387 -28.32 -3.00 -13.40
CA PHE A 387 -28.91 -3.45 -14.65
C PHE A 387 -28.83 -2.41 -15.76
N MET A 388 -28.75 -2.90 -17.00
CA MET A 388 -28.71 -2.07 -18.19
C MET A 388 -30.09 -1.46 -18.46
N ALA A 389 -30.12 -0.17 -18.78
CA ALA A 389 -31.31 0.56 -19.22
C ALA A 389 -31.08 1.19 -20.60
N GLY A 390 -32.17 1.61 -21.26
CA GLY A 390 -32.06 2.40 -22.48
C GLY A 390 -31.42 3.77 -22.23
N LEU A 391 -30.66 4.28 -23.20
CA LEU A 391 -30.02 5.61 -23.09
C LEU A 391 -31.02 6.74 -22.82
N ASP A 392 -32.25 6.61 -23.30
CA ASP A 392 -33.34 7.59 -23.11
C ASP A 392 -34.16 7.35 -21.84
N GLU A 393 -33.93 6.24 -21.13
CA GLU A 393 -34.69 5.88 -19.93
C GLU A 393 -34.09 6.42 -18.63
N ILE A 394 -32.83 6.87 -18.68
CA ILE A 394 -32.09 7.33 -17.50
C ILE A 394 -31.40 8.68 -17.71
N GLU A 395 -31.27 9.40 -16.59
CA GLU A 395 -30.58 10.68 -16.50
C GLU A 395 -29.23 10.48 -15.80
N ASP A 396 -28.14 10.87 -16.45
CA ASP A 396 -26.81 10.71 -15.88
C ASP A 396 -26.64 11.59 -14.63
N GLY A 397 -26.03 11.03 -13.58
CA GLY A 397 -25.79 11.72 -12.31
C GLY A 397 -27.03 11.87 -11.43
N LYS A 398 -28.19 11.37 -11.87
CA LYS A 398 -29.40 11.39 -11.05
C LYS A 398 -29.28 10.40 -9.90
N ILE A 399 -29.36 10.93 -8.68
CA ILE A 399 -29.37 10.15 -7.43
C ILE A 399 -30.69 10.41 -6.72
N GLU A 400 -31.46 9.36 -6.49
CA GLU A 400 -32.76 9.41 -5.84
C GLU A 400 -32.76 8.57 -4.56
N ILE A 401 -33.36 9.09 -3.49
CA ILE A 401 -33.52 8.39 -2.22
C ILE A 401 -35.02 8.21 -1.99
N VAL A 402 -35.47 6.97 -1.90
CA VAL A 402 -36.88 6.60 -1.75
C VAL A 402 -37.09 5.90 -0.41
N GLY A 403 -37.67 6.63 0.54
CA GLY A 403 -37.86 6.18 1.91
C GLY A 403 -37.19 7.12 2.90
N ASP A 404 -36.99 6.61 4.13
CA ASP A 404 -36.38 7.36 5.21
C ASP A 404 -34.84 7.30 5.17
N GLY A 405 -34.19 8.43 5.51
CA GLY A 405 -32.75 8.48 5.68
C GLY A 405 -32.28 7.93 7.03
N ILE A 406 -30.96 7.86 7.19
CA ILE A 406 -30.32 7.30 8.40
C ILE A 406 -30.57 8.16 9.65
N GLU A 407 -30.92 9.43 9.49
CA GLU A 407 -31.25 10.37 10.55
C GLU A 407 -32.48 9.96 11.38
N LYS A 408 -33.39 9.17 10.79
CA LYS A 408 -34.58 8.63 11.48
C LYS A 408 -34.33 7.29 12.18
N VAL A 409 -33.13 6.72 12.01
CA VAL A 409 -32.73 5.45 12.62
C VAL A 409 -31.99 5.74 13.91
N GLU A 410 -32.38 5.09 15.01
CA GLU A 410 -31.68 5.18 16.29
C GLU A 410 -30.19 4.81 16.15
N ASP A 411 -29.36 5.30 17.06
CA ASP A 411 -27.94 4.95 17.08
C ASP A 411 -27.76 3.43 17.20
N GLN A 412 -26.86 2.86 16.40
CA GLN A 412 -26.68 1.41 16.24
C GLN A 412 -27.93 0.64 15.77
N GLY A 413 -28.90 1.34 15.18
CA GLY A 413 -30.09 0.75 14.57
C GLY A 413 -29.80 0.07 13.23
N ALA A 414 -30.85 -0.55 12.67
CA ALA A 414 -30.81 -1.21 11.38
C ALA A 414 -31.99 -0.77 10.49
N ILE A 415 -31.77 -0.67 9.18
CA ILE A 415 -32.80 -0.32 8.20
C ILE A 415 -32.55 -1.11 6.90
N ASP A 416 -33.63 -1.44 6.19
CA ASP A 416 -33.53 -2.11 4.88
C ASP A 416 -32.91 -1.17 3.83
N LEU A 417 -32.19 -1.73 2.86
CA LEU A 417 -31.49 -0.95 1.84
C LEU A 417 -31.43 -1.66 0.49
N ALA A 418 -31.96 -1.05 -0.56
CA ALA A 418 -31.67 -1.42 -1.93
C ALA A 418 -30.77 -0.37 -2.58
N ILE A 419 -29.67 -0.81 -3.20
CA ILE A 419 -28.84 0.02 -4.08
C ILE A 419 -29.16 -0.40 -5.51
N LEU A 420 -29.98 0.39 -6.21
CA LEU A 420 -30.35 0.15 -7.60
C LEU A 420 -29.48 1.01 -8.51
N VAL A 421 -28.67 0.38 -9.35
CA VAL A 421 -27.78 1.07 -10.28
C VAL A 421 -28.24 0.81 -11.70
N ARG A 422 -28.69 1.86 -12.39
CA ARG A 422 -29.05 1.79 -13.80
C ARG A 422 -27.91 2.37 -14.62
N VAL A 423 -27.37 1.56 -15.52
CA VAL A 423 -26.30 1.97 -16.42
C VAL A 423 -26.77 1.93 -17.86
N ALA A 424 -26.31 2.86 -18.68
CA ALA A 424 -26.55 2.85 -20.11
C ALA A 424 -25.28 3.25 -20.85
N GLY A 425 -25.04 2.65 -22.00
CA GLY A 425 -23.93 3.04 -22.87
C GLY A 425 -23.96 2.31 -24.20
N ARG A 426 -23.32 2.89 -25.22
CA ARG A 426 -23.35 2.35 -26.59
C ARG A 426 -22.70 0.98 -26.73
N LYS A 427 -21.72 0.69 -25.87
CA LYS A 427 -21.01 -0.59 -25.80
C LYS A 427 -21.45 -1.44 -24.60
N MET A 428 -22.45 -0.99 -23.84
CA MET A 428 -22.95 -1.74 -22.70
C MET A 428 -23.72 -2.97 -23.18
N GLU A 429 -23.44 -4.12 -22.58
CA GLU A 429 -24.09 -5.40 -22.85
C GLU A 429 -24.61 -5.99 -21.53
N LYS A 430 -25.66 -6.82 -21.59
CA LYS A 430 -26.19 -7.50 -20.40
C LYS A 430 -25.15 -8.36 -19.69
N ASP A 431 -24.16 -8.85 -20.43
CA ASP A 431 -23.10 -9.71 -19.89
C ASP A 431 -22.08 -8.93 -19.03
N PHE A 432 -22.04 -7.59 -19.15
CA PHE A 432 -21.24 -6.74 -18.28
C PHE A 432 -21.93 -6.39 -16.96
N GLU A 433 -23.24 -6.63 -16.82
CA GLU A 433 -23.97 -6.31 -15.59
C GLU A 433 -23.36 -6.98 -14.34
N PRO A 434 -23.03 -8.29 -14.33
CA PRO A 434 -22.44 -8.92 -13.15
C PRO A 434 -21.03 -8.39 -12.84
N VAL A 435 -20.26 -8.03 -13.87
CA VAL A 435 -18.90 -7.49 -13.74
C VAL A 435 -18.94 -6.13 -13.06
N LEU A 436 -19.85 -5.25 -13.51
CA LEU A 436 -20.05 -3.93 -12.92
C LEU A 436 -20.71 -4.00 -11.53
N GLU A 437 -21.70 -4.88 -11.33
CA GLU A 437 -22.37 -5.06 -10.03
C GLU A 437 -21.37 -5.41 -8.94
N ARG A 438 -20.40 -6.28 -9.24
CA ARG A 438 -19.33 -6.64 -8.31
C ARG A 438 -18.47 -5.46 -7.86
N GLN A 439 -18.38 -4.40 -8.66
CA GLN A 439 -17.59 -3.22 -8.31
C GLN A 439 -18.23 -2.36 -7.22
N VAL A 440 -19.54 -2.50 -6.98
CA VAL A 440 -20.25 -1.76 -5.90
C VAL A 440 -19.56 -2.02 -4.56
N HIS A 441 -19.17 -3.27 -4.29
CA HIS A 441 -18.41 -3.63 -3.10
C HIS A 441 -17.14 -2.80 -2.93
N TYR A 442 -16.26 -2.77 -3.94
CA TYR A 442 -14.99 -2.06 -3.88
C TYR A 442 -15.20 -0.54 -3.83
N PHE A 443 -16.13 -0.03 -4.65
CA PHE A 443 -16.40 1.39 -4.72
C PHE A 443 -16.90 1.94 -3.41
N VAL A 444 -17.84 1.25 -2.75
CA VAL A 444 -18.39 1.68 -1.45
C VAL A 444 -17.36 1.55 -0.33
N ASN A 445 -16.58 0.47 -0.31
CA ASN A 445 -15.49 0.28 0.68
C ASN A 445 -14.35 1.29 0.54
N GLY A 446 -14.19 1.93 -0.62
CA GLY A 446 -13.21 3.00 -0.80
C GLY A 446 -13.45 4.24 0.08
N ALA A 447 -14.63 4.40 0.69
CA ALA A 447 -14.93 5.51 1.60
C ALA A 447 -14.56 5.17 3.05
N SER A 448 -13.74 6.00 3.69
CA SER A 448 -13.34 5.80 5.09
C SER A 448 -14.54 5.80 6.05
N GLY A 449 -14.52 4.84 6.97
CA GLY A 449 -15.55 4.63 7.97
C GLY A 449 -16.81 3.93 7.44
N ILE A 450 -16.74 3.33 6.25
CA ILE A 450 -17.80 2.52 5.63
C ILE A 450 -17.28 1.09 5.46
N GLN A 451 -18.11 0.11 5.80
CA GLN A 451 -17.83 -1.31 5.56
C GLN A 451 -18.94 -1.91 4.73
N HIS A 452 -18.61 -2.55 3.61
CA HIS A 452 -19.50 -3.31 2.74
C HIS A 452 -18.97 -4.74 2.60
N ILE A 453 -19.80 -5.74 2.91
CA ILE A 453 -19.48 -7.15 2.68
C ILE A 453 -20.67 -7.88 2.08
N GLY A 454 -20.40 -9.02 1.44
CA GLY A 454 -21.41 -9.71 0.64
C GLY A 454 -21.58 -9.10 -0.74
N GLN A 455 -22.59 -9.59 -1.45
CA GLN A 455 -22.92 -9.20 -2.81
C GLN A 455 -24.41 -9.49 -3.08
N ARG A 456 -24.98 -8.93 -4.15
CA ARG A 456 -26.37 -9.24 -4.58
C ARG A 456 -27.38 -9.06 -3.44
N ASP A 457 -28.15 -10.09 -3.09
CA ASP A 457 -29.20 -10.05 -2.05
C ASP A 457 -28.76 -10.40 -0.63
N ILE A 458 -27.46 -10.54 -0.43
CA ILE A 458 -26.84 -10.79 0.89
C ILE A 458 -25.83 -9.71 1.26
N ALA A 459 -25.97 -8.52 0.68
CA ALA A 459 -25.14 -7.38 1.04
C ALA A 459 -25.33 -7.02 2.53
N TRP A 460 -24.25 -6.59 3.17
CA TRP A 460 -24.24 -6.13 4.55
C TRP A 460 -23.32 -4.92 4.66
N ILE A 461 -23.91 -3.77 4.99
CA ILE A 461 -23.23 -2.48 4.97
C ILE A 461 -23.30 -1.85 6.36
N ARG A 462 -22.23 -1.19 6.79
CA ARG A 462 -22.17 -0.41 8.03
C ARG A 462 -21.58 0.97 7.76
N ILE A 463 -22.14 1.96 8.46
CA ILE A 463 -21.60 3.33 8.52
C ILE A 463 -21.12 3.56 9.96
N SER A 464 -19.90 4.04 10.13
CA SER A 464 -19.36 4.42 11.43
C SER A 464 -19.93 5.74 11.95
N LYS A 465 -19.89 5.95 13.27
CA LYS A 465 -20.24 7.24 13.91
C LYS A 465 -19.38 8.37 13.36
N ALA A 466 -18.07 8.16 13.26
CA ALA A 466 -17.14 9.15 12.74
C ALA A 466 -17.45 9.59 11.30
N ALA A 467 -17.87 8.67 10.42
CA ALA A 467 -18.28 9.01 9.06
C ALA A 467 -19.60 9.80 9.04
N ALA A 468 -20.59 9.37 9.83
CA ALA A 468 -21.87 10.06 9.95
C ALA A 468 -21.73 11.47 10.53
N ASP A 469 -20.89 11.65 11.55
CA ASP A 469 -20.62 12.95 12.19
C ASP A 469 -19.94 13.93 11.23
N LYS A 470 -19.13 13.42 10.28
CA LYS A 470 -18.58 14.22 9.17
C LYS A 470 -19.62 14.57 8.11
N GLY A 471 -20.80 13.96 8.15
CA GLY A 471 -21.93 14.22 7.25
C GLY A 471 -22.20 13.13 6.22
N PHE A 472 -21.53 11.97 6.29
CA PHE A 472 -21.80 10.86 5.37
C PHE A 472 -23.24 10.34 5.54
N ASN A 473 -23.91 10.04 4.43
CA ASN A 473 -25.34 9.68 4.37
C ASN A 473 -25.64 8.86 3.10
N LEU A 474 -26.90 8.44 2.91
CA LEU A 474 -27.32 7.57 1.80
C LEU A 474 -27.02 8.12 0.40
N ARG A 475 -27.08 9.45 0.20
CA ARG A 475 -26.82 10.07 -1.12
C ARG A 475 -25.41 9.76 -1.61
N HIS A 476 -24.46 9.75 -0.69
CA HIS A 476 -23.05 9.56 -0.98
C HIS A 476 -22.72 8.19 -1.57
N PHE A 477 -23.54 7.15 -1.33
CA PHE A 477 -23.42 5.89 -2.07
C PHE A 477 -23.64 6.13 -3.57
N GLY A 478 -24.64 6.93 -3.95
CA GLY A 478 -24.88 7.31 -5.34
C GLY A 478 -23.75 8.16 -5.93
N ASP A 479 -23.22 9.12 -5.16
CA ASP A 479 -22.12 9.98 -5.61
C ASP A 479 -20.85 9.18 -5.89
N ILE A 480 -20.53 8.21 -5.02
CA ILE A 480 -19.41 7.27 -5.20
C ILE A 480 -19.61 6.43 -6.46
N LEU A 481 -20.77 5.80 -6.62
CA LEU A 481 -21.03 4.88 -7.72
C LEU A 481 -21.02 5.60 -9.07
N HIS A 482 -21.66 6.77 -9.17
CA HIS A 482 -21.61 7.59 -10.38
C HIS A 482 -20.17 7.94 -10.78
N ALA A 483 -19.39 8.50 -9.85
CA ALA A 483 -18.02 8.91 -10.13
C ALA A 483 -17.13 7.73 -10.54
N ARG A 484 -17.23 6.59 -9.84
CA ARG A 484 -16.34 5.44 -10.07
C ARG A 484 -16.71 4.64 -11.31
N PHE A 485 -17.98 4.46 -11.62
CA PHE A 485 -18.37 3.81 -12.88
C PHE A 485 -17.91 4.60 -14.10
N HIS A 486 -18.01 5.93 -14.07
CA HIS A 486 -17.46 6.79 -15.13
C HIS A 486 -15.93 6.74 -15.20
N ALA A 487 -15.25 6.79 -14.05
CA ALA A 487 -13.79 6.80 -14.00
C ALA A 487 -13.17 5.49 -14.53
N ASP A 488 -13.72 4.35 -14.13
CA ASP A 488 -13.13 3.03 -14.41
C ASP A 488 -13.73 2.39 -15.67
N PHE A 489 -15.00 2.67 -15.99
CA PHE A 489 -15.76 2.01 -17.07
C PHE A 489 -16.36 2.98 -18.08
N GLY A 490 -15.91 4.24 -18.14
CA GLY A 490 -16.43 5.26 -19.07
C GLY A 490 -16.25 4.97 -20.57
N SER A 491 -15.58 3.87 -20.93
CA SER A 491 -15.54 3.38 -22.32
C SER A 491 -16.76 2.51 -22.69
N ILE A 492 -17.48 2.00 -21.70
CA ILE A 492 -18.64 1.11 -21.81
C ILE A 492 -19.90 1.80 -21.25
N VAL A 493 -19.76 2.52 -20.14
CA VAL A 493 -20.83 3.19 -19.40
C VAL A 493 -20.85 4.68 -19.76
N ASP A 494 -21.91 5.14 -20.43
CA ASP A 494 -22.11 6.54 -20.82
C ASP A 494 -22.99 7.30 -19.82
N LYS A 495 -23.90 6.62 -19.12
CA LYS A 495 -24.80 7.21 -18.12
C LYS A 495 -24.97 6.29 -16.91
N VAL A 496 -25.03 6.88 -15.72
CA VAL A 496 -25.30 6.18 -14.46
C VAL A 496 -26.37 6.93 -13.67
N GLN A 497 -27.43 6.22 -13.29
CA GLN A 497 -28.46 6.69 -12.38
C GLN A 497 -28.54 5.74 -11.18
N VAL A 498 -28.54 6.29 -9.96
CA VAL A 498 -28.60 5.50 -8.74
C VAL A 498 -29.89 5.79 -7.98
N THR A 499 -30.57 4.75 -7.51
CA THR A 499 -31.74 4.87 -6.64
C THR A 499 -31.48 4.07 -5.37
N ILE A 500 -31.50 4.76 -4.24
CA ILE A 500 -31.35 4.17 -2.92
C ILE A 500 -32.75 4.02 -2.32
N VAL A 501 -33.16 2.79 -2.01
CA VAL A 501 -34.51 2.52 -1.48
C VAL A 501 -34.41 1.99 -0.06
N THR A 502 -35.06 2.68 0.87
CA THR A 502 -35.26 2.25 2.26
C THR A 502 -36.75 2.07 2.59
N ASP A 503 -37.66 2.45 1.68
CA ASP A 503 -39.09 2.16 1.79
C ASP A 503 -39.33 0.64 1.79
N PRO A 504 -39.97 0.07 2.84
CA PRO A 504 -40.11 -1.38 2.96
C PRO A 504 -40.90 -2.05 1.82
N LYS A 505 -41.89 -1.36 1.25
CA LYS A 505 -42.74 -1.92 0.21
C LYS A 505 -41.97 -2.00 -1.10
N LEU A 506 -41.38 -0.89 -1.54
CA LEU A 506 -40.58 -0.85 -2.76
C LEU A 506 -39.32 -1.71 -2.64
N HIS A 507 -38.72 -1.78 -1.46
CA HIS A 507 -37.61 -2.69 -1.20
C HIS A 507 -37.99 -4.16 -1.48
N GLY A 508 -39.15 -4.61 -0.98
CA GLY A 508 -39.65 -5.96 -1.25
C GLY A 508 -39.91 -6.24 -2.74
N GLU A 509 -40.55 -5.30 -3.43
CA GLU A 509 -40.84 -5.42 -4.87
C GLU A 509 -39.57 -5.52 -5.73
N TRP A 510 -38.56 -4.71 -5.42
CA TRP A 510 -37.29 -4.73 -6.15
C TRP A 510 -36.43 -5.95 -5.82
N LEU A 511 -36.49 -6.46 -4.58
CA LEU A 511 -35.77 -7.66 -4.19
C LEU A 511 -36.22 -8.89 -5.00
N GLU A 512 -37.51 -9.03 -5.27
CA GLU A 512 -38.03 -10.12 -6.12
C GLU A 512 -37.52 -10.02 -7.56
N LYS A 513 -37.54 -8.81 -8.14
CA LYS A 513 -37.01 -8.54 -9.49
C LYS A 513 -35.51 -8.85 -9.57
N ALA A 514 -34.75 -8.41 -8.57
CA ALA A 514 -33.30 -8.64 -8.50
C ALA A 514 -32.99 -10.15 -8.45
N ARG A 515 -33.71 -10.92 -7.62
CA ARG A 515 -33.53 -12.38 -7.52
C ARG A 515 -33.82 -13.12 -8.82
N GLN A 516 -34.84 -12.71 -9.57
CA GLN A 516 -35.11 -13.27 -10.89
C GLN A 516 -33.94 -13.02 -11.84
N ALA A 517 -33.43 -11.80 -11.89
CA ALA A 517 -32.27 -11.45 -12.71
C ALA A 517 -30.99 -12.21 -12.28
N TYR A 518 -30.76 -12.39 -10.97
CA TYR A 518 -29.62 -13.17 -10.49
C TYR A 518 -29.69 -14.63 -10.90
N GLU A 519 -30.88 -15.23 -10.88
CA GLU A 519 -31.08 -16.60 -11.33
C GLU A 519 -30.81 -16.74 -12.83
N GLU A 520 -31.33 -15.82 -13.65
CA GLU A 520 -31.03 -15.78 -15.08
C GLU A 520 -29.52 -15.66 -15.36
N ARG A 521 -28.81 -14.81 -14.60
CA ARG A 521 -27.35 -14.65 -14.69
C ARG A 521 -26.62 -15.93 -14.28
N ASN A 522 -27.05 -16.60 -13.21
CA ASN A 522 -26.44 -17.85 -12.75
C ASN A 522 -26.55 -18.96 -13.80
N ILE A 523 -27.73 -19.12 -14.39
CA ILE A 523 -27.97 -20.12 -15.45
C ILE A 523 -27.07 -19.82 -16.66
N ARG A 524 -26.94 -18.55 -17.05
CA ARG A 524 -26.10 -18.15 -18.18
C ARG A 524 -24.63 -18.45 -17.92
N ILE A 525 -24.07 -17.96 -16.81
CA ILE A 525 -22.65 -18.16 -16.48
C ILE A 525 -22.34 -19.65 -16.28
N GLY A 526 -23.22 -20.39 -15.61
CA GLY A 526 -23.05 -21.83 -15.36
C GLY A 526 -23.14 -22.71 -16.61
N SER A 527 -23.61 -22.18 -17.74
CA SER A 527 -23.68 -22.90 -19.02
C SER A 527 -22.61 -22.50 -20.01
N MET A 528 -21.73 -21.54 -19.67
CA MET A 528 -20.59 -21.18 -20.51
C MET A 528 -19.48 -22.22 -20.39
N THR A 529 -19.06 -22.76 -21.53
CA THR A 529 -17.93 -23.69 -21.66
C THR A 529 -16.91 -23.15 -22.66
N ASP A 530 -15.72 -23.75 -22.70
CA ASP A 530 -14.72 -23.37 -23.70
C ASP A 530 -15.23 -23.62 -25.14
N ASP A 531 -16.11 -24.60 -25.33
CA ASP A 531 -16.77 -24.90 -26.62
C ASP A 531 -17.94 -23.94 -26.94
N SER A 532 -18.46 -23.18 -25.98
CA SER A 532 -19.60 -22.27 -26.18
C SER A 532 -19.18 -20.89 -26.67
N VAL A 533 -17.88 -20.62 -26.83
CA VAL A 533 -17.33 -19.33 -27.25
C VAL A 533 -16.32 -19.53 -28.39
N ASP A 534 -16.30 -18.59 -29.34
CA ASP A 534 -15.35 -18.64 -30.47
C ASP A 534 -14.02 -17.91 -30.17
N GLU A 535 -13.97 -17.18 -29.05
CA GLU A 535 -12.86 -16.28 -28.71
C GLU A 535 -12.39 -16.49 -27.26
N PHE A 536 -11.07 -16.60 -27.09
CA PHE A 536 -10.40 -16.49 -25.80
C PHE A 536 -9.65 -15.16 -25.72
N TYR A 537 -9.48 -14.67 -24.49
CA TYR A 537 -8.83 -13.39 -24.26
C TYR A 537 -7.42 -13.57 -23.72
N SER A 538 -6.49 -12.79 -24.25
CA SER A 538 -5.14 -12.69 -23.68
C SER A 538 -5.07 -11.52 -22.72
N CYS A 539 -4.55 -11.72 -21.52
CA CYS A 539 -4.30 -10.65 -20.55
C CYS A 539 -2.79 -10.43 -20.40
N THR A 540 -2.36 -9.21 -20.71
CA THR A 540 -0.96 -8.75 -20.65
C THR A 540 -0.73 -7.72 -19.55
N LEU A 541 -1.70 -7.49 -18.65
CA LEU A 541 -1.56 -6.53 -17.54
C LEU A 541 -0.27 -6.78 -16.75
N CYS A 542 0.04 -8.06 -16.49
CA CYS A 542 1.23 -8.43 -15.76
C CYS A 542 2.56 -8.18 -16.49
N GLN A 543 2.55 -7.78 -17.77
CA GLN A 543 3.79 -7.38 -18.47
C GLN A 543 4.38 -6.06 -17.98
N SER A 544 3.62 -5.28 -17.21
CA SER A 544 4.18 -4.11 -16.52
C SER A 544 5.30 -4.50 -15.53
N PHE A 545 5.38 -5.77 -15.14
CA PHE A 545 6.39 -6.29 -14.21
C PHE A 545 7.06 -7.61 -14.64
N ALA A 546 6.31 -8.53 -15.25
CA ALA A 546 6.77 -9.81 -15.77
C ALA A 546 6.75 -9.77 -17.30
N PRO A 547 7.82 -9.28 -17.97
CA PRO A 547 7.75 -8.76 -19.34
C PRO A 547 7.31 -9.78 -20.40
N ASN A 548 7.58 -11.06 -20.14
CA ASN A 548 7.27 -12.15 -21.08
C ASN A 548 5.99 -12.92 -20.71
N HIS A 549 5.26 -12.47 -19.68
CA HIS A 549 4.07 -13.16 -19.21
C HIS A 549 2.83 -12.82 -20.05
N VAL A 550 2.04 -13.85 -20.40
CA VAL A 550 0.73 -13.70 -21.04
C VAL A 550 -0.23 -14.73 -20.44
N CYS A 551 -1.34 -14.26 -19.88
CA CYS A 551 -2.46 -15.13 -19.50
C CYS A 551 -3.35 -15.37 -20.72
N ILE A 552 -3.80 -16.61 -20.93
CA ILE A 552 -4.92 -16.92 -21.83
C ILE A 552 -6.10 -17.32 -20.95
N VAL A 553 -7.21 -16.58 -21.07
CA VAL A 553 -8.41 -16.72 -20.23
C VAL A 553 -9.56 -17.25 -21.10
N SER A 554 -10.19 -18.32 -20.63
CA SER A 554 -11.34 -18.98 -21.24
C SER A 554 -12.48 -19.12 -20.22
N PRO A 555 -13.72 -19.42 -20.62
CA PRO A 555 -14.83 -19.63 -19.67
C PRO A 555 -14.51 -20.63 -18.56
N GLU A 556 -13.80 -21.72 -18.88
CA GLU A 556 -13.44 -22.75 -17.90
C GLU A 556 -12.04 -22.56 -17.28
N ARG A 557 -11.29 -21.54 -17.73
CA ARG A 557 -9.96 -21.21 -17.22
C ARG A 557 -9.83 -19.72 -16.92
N LEU A 558 -10.06 -19.37 -15.65
CA LEU A 558 -9.78 -18.03 -15.13
C LEU A 558 -8.30 -17.66 -15.29
N GLY A 559 -8.04 -16.35 -15.30
CA GLY A 559 -6.69 -15.83 -15.13
C GLY A 559 -6.09 -16.35 -13.83
N LEU A 560 -4.80 -16.72 -13.86
CA LEU A 560 -4.10 -17.36 -12.72
C LEU A 560 -4.05 -16.51 -11.45
N CYS A 561 -4.30 -15.20 -11.54
CA CYS A 561 -4.48 -14.33 -10.38
C CYS A 561 -5.79 -14.61 -9.62
N GLY A 562 -6.73 -15.36 -10.20
CA GLY A 562 -8.08 -15.58 -9.68
C GLY A 562 -9.00 -14.36 -9.76
N ALA A 563 -8.48 -13.22 -10.22
CA ALA A 563 -9.19 -11.94 -10.22
C ALA A 563 -9.94 -11.62 -11.52
N TYR A 564 -9.53 -12.24 -12.64
CA TYR A 564 -10.12 -12.00 -13.96
C TYR A 564 -10.64 -13.31 -14.55
N ASN A 565 -11.93 -13.36 -14.84
CA ASN A 565 -12.58 -14.40 -15.64
C ASN A 565 -12.73 -13.98 -17.11
N TRP A 566 -13.33 -14.83 -17.94
CA TRP A 566 -13.54 -14.55 -19.37
C TRP A 566 -14.38 -13.30 -19.63
N LEU A 567 -15.45 -13.07 -18.87
CA LEU A 567 -16.30 -11.87 -18.97
C LEU A 567 -15.57 -10.60 -18.53
N ASP A 568 -14.66 -10.69 -17.55
CA ASP A 568 -13.84 -9.54 -17.13
C ASP A 568 -12.79 -9.17 -18.20
N CYS A 569 -12.40 -10.11 -19.05
CA CYS A 569 -11.40 -9.90 -20.10
C CYS A 569 -12.00 -9.45 -21.44
N LYS A 570 -13.27 -9.80 -21.69
CA LYS A 570 -14.08 -9.29 -22.80
C LYS A 570 -14.40 -7.81 -22.57
#